data_AF-A0A521ZVL3-F1
#
_entry.id   AF-A0A521ZVL3-F1
#
_cell.length_a   1.000
_cell.length_b   1.000
_cell.length_c   1.000
_cell.angle_alpha   90.00
_cell.angle_beta   90.00
_cell.angle_gamma   90.00
#
_symmetry.space_group_name_H-M   'P 1'
#
loop_
_entity.id
_entity.type
_entity.pdbx_description
1 polymer ?
#
loop_
_entity_poly.entity_id
_entity_poly.type
_entity_poly.pdbx_seq_one_letter_code
_entity_poly.pdbx_strand_id
1 'polypeptide(L)'
;RRQRLLRAEEVHKESRNRIIAETTTARQQLETTNTESTTKQAATHEATRRAIEHEWTNGVLPDLEKLRAARTAAETQFAPWRGEHWQDLKLPASFAQAARFAELHVDLEKLCGAIPQDAALRLPDETKFVQPLLVAVPESGSILFETKNSGHEQIIGALNSVIIRLLTVAPPGKVAFTIFDPVGLGQNFAGIMHLADFEERVISSRIWTQQTQFEERLAELNEHIEKVTQMYLRNEYATLAEYNEQAGRLAEKYHFLVIADFPVNFSDVAVKRLQNIIASGPRCGVHTLIHWDQRRQPPLELVPDELRKNNFVLVPRGDGFAVAGTNWDGVHLALDTPPDAELATGLLQKIGKASVNSYRVEMPFSEVAPAESEMWSLDTTSELRVPVGRTGATKLQYLALGQGTRQHGLVAGKTGSGKSTLFHVIITNLALWCSPEQVEFYLVDFKKGVEFKTYATHKLPHARVIAIESDREFGLSVLQRVDDELKRRGDLFRKLGAQDIAGYKRAGGNEAMPRVLLLIDEFQELFVEDDR
;
A
#
# COMPACT_ATOMS: atom_id res chain seq x y z
N ARG A 1 111.83 -14.17 30.73
CA ARG A 1 111.21 -13.05 29.95
C ARG A 1 110.64 -13.54 28.61
N ARG A 2 111.42 -14.22 27.75
CA ARG A 2 110.99 -14.76 26.44
C ARG A 2 109.80 -15.74 26.50
N GLN A 3 109.79 -16.68 27.46
CA GLN A 3 108.67 -17.62 27.64
C GLN A 3 107.35 -16.96 28.09
N ARG A 4 107.39 -15.87 28.88
CA ARG A 4 106.18 -15.12 29.26
C ARG A 4 105.58 -14.37 28.06
N LEU A 5 106.43 -13.91 27.15
CA LEU A 5 106.03 -13.18 25.95
C LEU A 5 105.37 -14.11 24.92
N LEU A 6 105.96 -15.30 24.70
CA LEU A 6 105.36 -16.35 23.87
C LEU A 6 103.99 -16.80 24.40
N ARG A 7 103.87 -17.01 25.72
CA ARG A 7 102.60 -17.40 26.34
C ARG A 7 101.53 -16.30 26.23
N ALA A 8 101.94 -15.02 26.29
CA ALA A 8 101.03 -13.89 26.09
C ALA A 8 100.59 -13.74 24.63
N GLU A 9 101.48 -13.97 23.65
CA GLU A 9 101.14 -14.00 22.23
C GLU A 9 100.16 -15.14 21.89
N GLU A 10 100.35 -16.31 22.50
CA GLU A 10 99.50 -17.47 22.30
C GLU A 10 98.09 -17.25 22.89
N VAL A 11 97.99 -16.73 24.11
CA VAL A 11 96.72 -16.32 24.73
C VAL A 11 96.04 -15.19 23.93
N HIS A 12 96.79 -14.24 23.39
CA HIS A 12 96.24 -13.18 22.55
C HIS A 12 95.70 -13.73 21.23
N LYS A 13 96.42 -14.67 20.60
CA LYS A 13 95.99 -15.34 19.36
C LYS A 13 94.74 -16.19 19.58
N GLU A 14 94.67 -16.94 20.68
CA GLU A 14 93.47 -17.69 21.07
C GLU A 14 92.27 -16.76 21.33
N SER A 15 92.48 -15.68 22.09
CA SER A 15 91.43 -14.69 22.37
C SER A 15 90.93 -14.01 21.09
N ARG A 16 91.84 -13.65 20.18
CA ARG A 16 91.50 -13.06 18.87
C ARG A 16 90.71 -14.03 18.00
N ASN A 17 91.12 -15.29 17.95
CA ASN A 17 90.41 -16.32 17.19
C ASN A 17 89.03 -16.61 17.78
N ARG A 18 88.90 -16.60 19.11
CA ARG A 18 87.62 -16.75 19.80
C ARG A 18 86.67 -15.61 19.46
N ILE A 19 87.14 -14.35 19.56
CA ILE A 19 86.34 -13.16 19.22
C ILE A 19 85.93 -13.18 17.75
N ILE A 20 86.83 -13.56 16.84
CA ILE A 20 86.50 -13.69 15.41
C ILE A 20 85.42 -14.74 15.21
N ALA A 21 85.54 -15.93 15.80
CA ALA A 21 84.54 -17.00 15.68
C ALA A 21 83.18 -16.60 16.29
N GLU A 22 83.17 -15.96 17.47
CA GLU A 22 81.97 -15.42 18.11
C GLU A 22 81.31 -14.34 17.23
N THR A 23 82.10 -13.43 16.66
CA THR A 23 81.59 -12.35 15.79
C THR A 23 81.06 -12.90 14.45
N THR A 24 81.73 -13.88 13.85
CA THR A 24 81.27 -14.54 12.62
C THR A 24 79.97 -15.30 12.86
N THR A 25 79.87 -16.03 13.98
CA THR A 25 78.64 -16.76 14.36
C THR A 25 77.49 -15.80 14.62
N ALA A 26 77.73 -14.73 15.38
CA ALA A 26 76.74 -13.69 15.65
C ALA A 26 76.27 -13.01 14.35
N ARG A 27 77.19 -12.72 13.42
CA ARG A 27 76.85 -12.16 12.11
C ARG A 27 76.00 -13.10 11.27
N GLN A 28 76.35 -14.39 11.19
CA GLN A 28 75.56 -15.38 10.46
C GLN A 28 74.15 -15.51 11.04
N GLN A 29 74.02 -15.55 12.37
CA GLN A 29 72.70 -15.58 13.04
C GLN A 29 71.86 -14.34 12.71
N LEU A 30 72.48 -13.16 12.68
CA LEU A 30 71.81 -11.90 12.36
C LEU A 30 71.37 -11.84 10.89
N GLU A 31 72.22 -12.33 9.97
CA GLU A 31 71.89 -12.45 8.54
C GLU A 31 70.72 -13.43 8.33
N THR A 32 70.75 -14.62 8.95
CA THR A 32 69.64 -15.59 8.87
C THR A 32 68.34 -15.02 9.44
N THR A 33 68.38 -14.40 10.62
CA THR A 33 67.20 -13.78 11.25
C THR A 33 66.62 -12.66 10.37
N ASN A 34 67.48 -11.85 9.75
CA ASN A 34 67.05 -10.79 8.85
C ASN A 34 66.41 -11.36 7.57
N THR A 35 66.98 -12.41 6.98
CA THR A 35 66.40 -13.09 5.80
C THR A 35 65.06 -13.75 6.14
N GLU A 36 64.93 -14.40 7.28
CA GLU A 36 63.66 -14.98 7.73
C GLU A 36 62.60 -13.89 7.98
N SER A 37 62.98 -12.80 8.66
CA SER A 37 62.08 -11.68 8.94
C SER A 37 61.61 -11.00 7.66
N THR A 38 62.50 -10.72 6.72
CA THR A 38 62.16 -10.09 5.43
C THR A 38 61.28 -11.00 4.57
N THR A 39 61.56 -12.30 4.52
CA THR A 39 60.73 -13.28 3.81
C THR A 39 59.33 -13.37 4.42
N LYS A 40 59.23 -13.41 5.75
CA LYS A 40 57.95 -13.41 6.47
C LYS A 40 57.15 -12.13 6.22
N GLN A 41 57.81 -10.97 6.25
CA GLN A 41 57.18 -9.69 5.93
C GLN A 41 56.68 -9.64 4.49
N ALA A 42 57.48 -10.09 3.52
CA ALA A 42 57.07 -10.16 2.12
C ALA A 42 55.88 -11.10 1.89
N ALA A 43 55.89 -12.28 2.52
CA ALA A 43 54.78 -13.24 2.43
C ALA A 43 53.49 -12.68 3.08
N THR A 44 53.62 -12.01 4.23
CA THR A 44 52.49 -11.37 4.91
C THR A 44 51.93 -10.23 4.05
N HIS A 45 52.80 -9.39 3.49
CA HIS A 45 52.41 -8.29 2.61
C HIS A 45 51.66 -8.80 1.36
N GLU A 46 52.18 -9.84 0.71
CA GLU A 46 51.54 -10.45 -0.46
C GLU A 46 50.19 -11.09 -0.12
N ALA A 47 50.08 -11.78 1.02
CA ALA A 47 48.82 -12.36 1.48
C ALA A 47 47.76 -11.27 1.76
N THR A 48 48.14 -10.20 2.45
CA THR A 48 47.25 -9.05 2.70
C THR A 48 46.85 -8.37 1.40
N ARG A 49 47.79 -8.17 0.46
CA ARG A 49 47.51 -7.59 -0.86
C ARG A 49 46.47 -8.42 -1.61
N ARG A 50 46.64 -9.74 -1.69
CA ARG A 50 45.68 -10.63 -2.35
C ARG A 50 44.31 -10.63 -1.69
N ALA A 51 44.26 -10.53 -0.36
CA ALA A 51 42.99 -10.42 0.36
C ALA A 51 42.24 -9.13 -0.02
N ILE A 52 42.93 -7.99 -0.07
CA ILE A 52 42.36 -6.70 -0.50
C ILE A 52 41.91 -6.76 -1.97
N GLU A 53 42.74 -7.29 -2.87
CA GLU A 53 42.38 -7.46 -4.28
C GLU A 53 41.14 -8.37 -4.45
N HIS A 54 41.04 -9.43 -3.64
CA HIS A 54 39.89 -10.33 -3.64
C HIS A 54 38.60 -9.62 -3.15
N GLU A 55 38.66 -8.86 -2.07
CA GLU A 55 37.52 -8.07 -1.56
C GLU A 55 37.11 -6.97 -2.56
N TRP A 56 38.07 -6.33 -3.20
CA TRP A 56 37.83 -5.31 -4.21
C TRP A 56 37.10 -5.89 -5.43
N THR A 57 37.61 -7.02 -5.96
CA THR A 57 37.07 -7.66 -7.16
C THR A 57 35.71 -8.29 -6.92
N ASN A 58 35.48 -8.87 -5.74
CA ASN A 58 34.26 -9.66 -5.46
C ASN A 58 33.23 -8.93 -4.59
N GLY A 59 33.56 -7.80 -3.98
CA GLY A 59 32.64 -6.98 -3.20
C GLY A 59 32.41 -5.60 -3.83
N VAL A 60 33.46 -4.78 -3.86
CA VAL A 60 33.35 -3.36 -4.25
C VAL A 60 32.91 -3.18 -5.71
N LEU A 61 33.57 -3.86 -6.66
CA LEU A 61 33.24 -3.71 -8.08
C LEU A 61 31.82 -4.20 -8.41
N PRO A 62 31.37 -5.39 -7.95
CA PRO A 62 29.98 -5.83 -8.12
C PRO A 62 28.95 -4.88 -7.52
N ASP A 63 29.21 -4.30 -6.35
CA ASP A 63 28.26 -3.36 -5.72
C ASP A 63 28.17 -2.03 -6.48
N LEU A 64 29.28 -1.53 -7.03
CA LEU A 64 29.26 -0.38 -7.94
C LEU A 64 28.46 -0.66 -9.23
N GLU A 65 28.59 -1.86 -9.80
CA GLU A 65 27.79 -2.27 -10.95
C GLU A 65 26.30 -2.39 -10.61
N LYS A 66 25.94 -2.88 -9.42
CA LYS A 66 24.53 -2.87 -8.96
C LYS A 66 23.99 -1.45 -8.85
N LEU A 67 24.77 -0.51 -8.32
CA LEU A 67 24.35 0.90 -8.22
C LEU A 67 24.12 1.52 -9.60
N ARG A 68 25.00 1.23 -10.56
CA ARG A 68 24.85 1.65 -11.96
C ARG A 68 23.60 1.07 -12.61
N ALA A 69 23.39 -0.24 -12.47
CA ALA A 69 22.20 -0.90 -13.00
C ALA A 69 20.91 -0.31 -12.40
N ALA A 70 20.89 -0.06 -11.08
CA ALA A 70 19.78 0.57 -10.40
C ALA A 70 19.51 2.00 -10.90
N ARG A 71 20.57 2.78 -11.19
CA ARG A 71 20.44 4.11 -11.80
C ARG A 71 19.80 4.03 -13.17
N THR A 72 20.33 3.21 -14.07
CA THR A 72 19.81 3.08 -15.44
C THR A 72 18.34 2.62 -15.45
N ALA A 73 17.98 1.69 -14.55
CA ALA A 73 16.59 1.26 -14.38
C ALA A 73 15.69 2.41 -13.93
N ALA A 74 16.12 3.19 -12.92
CA ALA A 74 15.38 4.32 -12.41
C ALA A 74 15.24 5.47 -13.43
N GLU A 75 16.25 5.75 -14.25
CA GLU A 75 16.17 6.75 -15.32
C GLU A 75 15.15 6.36 -16.39
N THR A 76 15.03 5.06 -16.68
CA THR A 76 14.04 4.54 -17.63
C THR A 76 12.62 4.62 -17.07
N GLN A 77 12.48 4.38 -15.75
CA GLN A 77 11.17 4.30 -15.08
C GLN A 77 10.64 5.67 -14.64
N PHE A 78 11.53 6.59 -14.24
CA PHE A 78 11.19 7.89 -13.66
C PHE A 78 11.74 9.02 -14.53
N ALA A 79 11.06 9.27 -15.65
CA ALA A 79 11.47 10.31 -16.60
C ALA A 79 11.53 11.70 -15.93
N PRO A 80 12.45 12.58 -16.39
CA PRO A 80 12.51 13.96 -15.96
C PRO A 80 11.19 14.70 -16.27
N TRP A 81 10.88 15.75 -15.52
CA TRP A 81 9.71 16.61 -15.77
C TRP A 81 9.91 17.50 -17.01
N ARG A 82 9.91 16.90 -18.21
CA ARG A 82 9.98 17.60 -19.50
C ARG A 82 8.84 17.12 -20.39
N GLY A 83 8.07 18.06 -20.96
CA GLY A 83 6.82 17.76 -21.66
C GLY A 83 6.91 16.62 -22.68
N GLU A 84 8.01 16.52 -23.44
CA GLU A 84 8.27 15.47 -24.44
C GLU A 84 8.14 14.04 -23.89
N HIS A 85 8.56 13.78 -22.64
CA HIS A 85 8.50 12.44 -22.03
C HIS A 85 7.10 12.07 -21.53
N TRP A 86 6.19 13.05 -21.40
CA TRP A 86 4.92 12.89 -20.71
C TRP A 86 3.69 13.03 -21.61
N GLN A 87 3.85 13.46 -22.86
CA GLN A 87 2.77 13.57 -23.86
C GLN A 87 2.02 12.23 -24.03
N ASP A 88 2.77 11.13 -24.19
CA ASP A 88 2.22 9.79 -24.42
C ASP A 88 2.14 8.92 -23.15
N LEU A 89 2.12 9.53 -21.96
CA LEU A 89 2.10 8.80 -20.69
C LEU A 89 1.01 7.71 -20.67
N LYS A 90 1.41 6.44 -20.60
CA LYS A 90 0.49 5.33 -20.30
C LYS A 90 0.50 5.11 -18.80
N LEU A 91 -0.66 5.28 -18.18
CA LEU A 91 -0.82 5.05 -16.75
C LEU A 91 -0.65 3.56 -16.45
N PRO A 92 0.09 3.19 -15.39
CA PRO A 92 0.42 1.80 -15.13
C PRO A 92 -0.82 1.02 -14.64
N ALA A 93 -0.90 -0.25 -15.03
CA ALA A 93 -1.97 -1.16 -14.59
C ALA A 93 -1.67 -1.77 -13.20
N SER A 94 -0.40 -1.83 -12.83
CA SER A 94 0.10 -2.34 -11.55
C SER A 94 0.97 -1.30 -10.85
N PHE A 95 1.15 -1.46 -9.55
CA PHE A 95 1.97 -0.54 -8.76
C PHE A 95 3.45 -0.82 -9.02
N ALA A 96 4.21 0.21 -9.43
CA ALA A 96 5.64 0.13 -9.75
C ALA A 96 6.56 -0.19 -8.54
N GLN A 97 6.00 -0.19 -7.33
CA GLN A 97 6.63 -0.38 -6.04
C GLN A 97 7.74 0.62 -5.66
N ALA A 98 7.88 1.70 -6.43
CA ALA A 98 8.85 2.74 -6.15
C ALA A 98 8.43 4.10 -6.74
N ALA A 99 8.82 5.18 -6.07
CA ALA A 99 8.72 6.55 -6.60
C ALA A 99 9.98 7.35 -6.29
N ARG A 100 10.61 7.94 -7.31
CA ARG A 100 11.78 8.80 -7.11
C ARG A 100 11.40 10.13 -6.46
N PHE A 101 12.19 10.57 -5.48
CA PHE A 101 11.96 11.83 -4.78
C PHE A 101 13.20 12.71 -4.61
N ALA A 102 14.39 12.16 -4.82
CA ALA A 102 15.64 12.89 -4.68
C ALA A 102 16.76 12.20 -5.46
N GLU A 103 17.89 12.90 -5.57
CA GLU A 103 19.14 12.43 -6.14
C GLU A 103 20.28 12.60 -5.12
N LEU A 104 21.10 11.57 -4.98
CA LEU A 104 22.29 11.56 -4.15
C LEU A 104 23.50 11.75 -5.04
N HIS A 105 24.11 12.92 -4.98
CA HIS A 105 25.34 13.22 -5.70
C HIS A 105 26.52 12.79 -4.84
N VAL A 106 27.30 11.84 -5.35
CA VAL A 106 28.42 11.21 -4.63
C VAL A 106 29.73 11.59 -5.31
N ASP A 107 30.65 12.15 -4.53
CA ASP A 107 32.06 12.33 -4.87
C ASP A 107 32.89 11.29 -4.10
N LEU A 108 33.26 10.19 -4.76
CA LEU A 108 33.96 9.06 -4.14
C LEU A 108 35.31 9.46 -3.56
N GLU A 109 35.99 10.42 -4.17
CA GLU A 109 37.30 10.87 -3.69
C GLU A 109 37.18 11.49 -2.29
N LYS A 110 36.16 12.33 -2.11
CA LYS A 110 35.86 12.96 -0.82
C LYS A 110 35.23 11.99 0.16
N LEU A 111 34.37 11.09 -0.30
CA LEU A 111 33.69 10.11 0.55
C LEU A 111 34.68 9.10 1.15
N CYS A 112 35.62 8.61 0.35
CA CYS A 112 36.61 7.64 0.80
C CYS A 112 37.89 8.29 1.36
N GLY A 113 38.07 9.60 1.17
CA GLY A 113 39.26 10.36 1.57
C GLY A 113 40.50 10.13 0.70
N ALA A 114 40.59 8.99 0.01
CA ALA A 114 41.60 8.68 -0.99
C ALA A 114 41.08 7.64 -1.99
N ILE A 115 41.56 7.71 -3.23
CA ILE A 115 41.30 6.71 -4.27
C ILE A 115 42.54 5.81 -4.42
N PRO A 116 42.38 4.48 -4.50
CA PRO A 116 43.50 3.57 -4.74
C PRO A 116 44.24 3.94 -6.04
N GLN A 117 45.56 4.11 -5.94
CA GLN A 117 46.44 4.37 -7.10
C GLN A 117 46.96 3.08 -7.75
N ASP A 118 46.79 1.93 -7.08
CA ASP A 118 47.20 0.63 -7.58
C ASP A 118 46.33 0.22 -8.77
N ALA A 119 46.96 -0.24 -9.86
CA ALA A 119 46.26 -0.67 -11.06
C ALA A 119 45.30 -1.84 -10.80
N ALA A 120 45.59 -2.69 -9.81
CA ALA A 120 44.72 -3.82 -9.42
C ALA A 120 43.44 -3.37 -8.69
N LEU A 121 43.44 -2.15 -8.12
CA LEU A 121 42.33 -1.58 -7.35
C LEU A 121 41.70 -0.36 -8.05
N ARG A 122 41.84 -0.29 -9.38
CA ARG A 122 41.35 0.85 -10.14
C ARG A 122 39.82 0.88 -10.13
N LEU A 123 39.26 2.04 -9.77
CA LEU A 123 37.84 2.32 -9.92
C LEU A 123 37.48 2.45 -11.42
N PRO A 124 36.26 2.05 -11.83
CA PRO A 124 35.78 2.36 -13.17
C PRO A 124 35.57 3.89 -13.34
N ASP A 125 35.64 4.40 -14.57
CA ASP A 125 36.00 5.80 -14.93
C ASP A 125 35.21 6.98 -14.28
N GLU A 126 34.14 6.72 -13.53
CA GLU A 126 33.35 7.76 -12.85
C GLU A 126 33.61 7.76 -11.34
N THR A 127 34.45 8.70 -10.86
CA THR A 127 34.64 8.97 -9.42
C THR A 127 33.54 9.86 -8.83
N LYS A 128 32.74 10.47 -9.70
CA LYS A 128 31.58 11.28 -9.34
C LYS A 128 30.36 10.74 -10.03
N PHE A 129 29.29 10.51 -9.27
CA PHE A 129 28.09 9.89 -9.83
C PHE A 129 26.83 10.31 -9.06
N VAL A 130 25.66 10.08 -9.66
CA VAL A 130 24.36 10.45 -9.07
C VAL A 130 23.53 9.20 -8.83
N GLN A 131 23.03 8.97 -7.61
CA GLN A 131 22.16 7.83 -7.30
C GLN A 131 20.74 8.31 -7.01
N PRO A 132 19.70 7.82 -7.71
CA PRO A 132 18.33 8.17 -7.39
C PRO A 132 17.93 7.58 -6.04
N LEU A 133 17.24 8.39 -5.24
CA LEU A 133 16.58 7.97 -4.01
C LEU A 133 15.11 7.74 -4.28
N LEU A 134 14.66 6.55 -3.90
CA LEU A 134 13.33 6.03 -4.17
C LEU A 134 12.60 5.80 -2.85
N VAL A 135 11.32 6.15 -2.83
CA VAL A 135 10.36 5.70 -1.84
C VAL A 135 9.89 4.32 -2.27
N ALA A 136 10.19 3.28 -1.51
CA ALA A 136 9.75 1.91 -1.81
C ALA A 136 8.32 1.73 -1.28
N VAL A 137 7.30 1.98 -2.11
CA VAL A 137 5.91 1.86 -1.66
C VAL A 137 5.40 0.45 -2.01
N PRO A 138 4.78 -0.29 -1.08
CA PRO A 138 4.30 0.15 0.24
C PRO A 138 5.19 -0.23 1.43
N GLU A 139 6.38 -0.78 1.23
CA GLU A 139 7.22 -1.25 2.34
C GLU A 139 7.81 -0.11 3.19
N SER A 140 8.26 0.96 2.53
CA SER A 140 8.91 2.13 3.10
C SER A 140 8.45 3.40 2.36
N GLY A 141 7.25 3.86 2.73
CA GLY A 141 6.58 5.02 2.14
C GLY A 141 6.74 6.36 2.87
N SER A 142 7.32 6.36 4.06
CA SER A 142 7.24 7.49 5.00
C SER A 142 8.53 8.32 5.06
N ILE A 143 8.42 9.63 4.87
CA ILE A 143 9.54 10.58 4.83
C ILE A 143 9.29 11.71 5.83
N LEU A 144 10.34 12.07 6.57
CA LEU A 144 10.36 13.23 7.46
C LEU A 144 11.44 14.21 7.00
N PHE A 145 11.03 15.43 6.66
CA PHE A 145 11.93 16.54 6.37
C PHE A 145 12.01 17.45 7.59
N GLU A 146 13.17 17.58 8.23
CA GLU A 146 13.36 18.48 9.37
C GLU A 146 14.03 19.77 8.92
N THR A 147 13.42 20.93 9.18
CA THR A 147 14.06 22.23 8.93
C THR A 147 14.27 23.02 10.20
N LYS A 148 15.28 23.89 10.16
CA LYS A 148 15.49 24.96 11.13
C LYS A 148 15.40 26.30 10.41
N ASN A 149 16.48 26.71 9.75
CA ASN A 149 16.56 28.08 9.20
C ASN A 149 16.48 28.14 7.67
N SER A 150 16.62 27.01 6.98
CA SER A 150 16.66 26.91 5.52
C SER A 150 15.99 25.63 5.02
N GLY A 151 15.70 25.56 3.72
CA GLY A 151 15.18 24.37 3.06
C GLY A 151 13.65 24.29 2.94
N HIS A 152 12.91 25.22 3.56
CA HIS A 152 11.44 25.17 3.61
C HIS A 152 10.80 25.13 2.21
N GLU A 153 11.15 26.07 1.32
CA GLU A 153 10.59 26.13 -0.03
C GLU A 153 10.95 24.88 -0.86
N GLN A 154 12.20 24.41 -0.77
CA GLN A 154 12.63 23.19 -1.44
C GLN A 154 11.84 21.96 -0.98
N ILE A 155 11.51 21.86 0.32
CA ILE A 155 10.73 20.75 0.87
C ILE A 155 9.27 20.82 0.41
N ILE A 156 8.64 21.99 0.39
CA ILE A 156 7.28 22.12 -0.13
C ILE A 156 7.23 21.71 -1.61
N GLY A 157 8.22 22.13 -2.41
CA GLY A 157 8.39 21.66 -3.78
C GLY A 157 8.58 20.15 -3.88
N ALA A 158 9.41 19.56 -3.02
CA ALA A 158 9.65 18.13 -2.97
C ALA A 158 8.39 17.33 -2.60
N LEU A 159 7.60 17.78 -1.62
CA LEU A 159 6.33 17.16 -1.26
C LEU A 159 5.37 17.13 -2.46
N ASN A 160 5.26 18.24 -3.19
CA ASN A 160 4.47 18.28 -4.43
C ASN A 160 5.01 17.31 -5.50
N SER A 161 6.32 17.29 -5.70
CA SER A 161 6.98 16.38 -6.65
C SER A 161 6.71 14.91 -6.32
N VAL A 162 6.80 14.53 -5.04
CA VAL A 162 6.51 13.17 -4.56
C VAL A 162 5.06 12.80 -4.80
N ILE A 163 4.10 13.69 -4.52
CA ILE A 163 2.68 13.42 -4.76
C ILE A 163 2.43 13.12 -6.25
N ILE A 164 2.94 13.97 -7.15
CA ILE A 164 2.78 13.79 -8.60
C ILE A 164 3.51 12.52 -9.06
N ARG A 165 4.70 12.24 -8.52
CA ARG A 165 5.44 11.01 -8.84
C ARG A 165 4.65 9.77 -8.40
N LEU A 166 4.12 9.74 -7.19
CA LEU A 166 3.27 8.65 -6.70
C LEU A 166 2.03 8.44 -7.58
N LEU A 167 1.38 9.51 -8.01
CA LEU A 167 0.21 9.45 -8.90
C LEU A 167 0.55 8.91 -10.31
N THR A 168 1.77 9.13 -10.79
CA THR A 168 2.22 8.65 -12.12
C THR A 168 2.71 7.21 -12.13
N VAL A 169 3.14 6.68 -10.97
CA VAL A 169 3.67 5.30 -10.84
C VAL A 169 2.66 4.32 -10.24
N ALA A 170 1.51 4.83 -9.78
CA ALA A 170 0.42 4.03 -9.23
C ALA A 170 -0.72 3.85 -10.24
N PRO A 171 -1.47 2.73 -10.16
CA PRO A 171 -2.71 2.60 -10.90
C PRO A 171 -3.70 3.69 -10.49
N PRO A 172 -4.45 4.29 -11.44
CA PRO A 172 -5.44 5.32 -11.13
C PRO A 172 -6.41 4.86 -10.05
N GLY A 173 -6.65 5.71 -9.05
CA GLY A 173 -7.57 5.45 -7.93
C GLY A 173 -7.04 4.54 -6.81
N LYS A 174 -5.83 3.97 -6.93
CA LYS A 174 -5.23 3.11 -5.90
C LYS A 174 -4.38 3.84 -4.86
N VAL A 175 -4.20 5.15 -5.00
CA VAL A 175 -3.54 6.00 -4.01
C VAL A 175 -4.53 7.07 -3.57
N ALA A 176 -4.52 7.42 -2.29
CA ALA A 176 -5.30 8.51 -1.73
C ALA A 176 -4.42 9.44 -0.89
N PHE A 177 -4.69 10.74 -0.93
CA PHE A 177 -3.94 11.75 -0.20
C PHE A 177 -4.83 12.50 0.80
N THR A 178 -4.29 12.72 2.00
CA THR A 178 -4.82 13.64 3.01
C THR A 178 -3.77 14.70 3.27
N ILE A 179 -4.07 15.95 2.92
CA ILE A 179 -3.07 17.03 2.90
C ILE A 179 -3.42 18.08 3.96
N PHE A 180 -2.47 18.36 4.84
CA PHE A 180 -2.54 19.42 5.85
C PHE A 180 -1.58 20.55 5.47
N ASP A 181 -2.12 21.76 5.30
CA ASP A 181 -1.33 22.97 4.97
C ASP A 181 -1.78 24.17 5.83
N PRO A 182 -1.45 24.15 7.13
CA PRO A 182 -1.92 25.17 8.07
C PRO A 182 -1.34 26.57 7.82
N VAL A 183 -0.18 26.67 7.14
CA VAL A 183 0.52 27.94 6.92
C VAL A 183 0.28 28.48 5.51
N GLY A 184 0.42 27.64 4.47
CA GLY A 184 0.15 28.03 3.09
C GLY A 184 -1.33 28.19 2.77
N LEU A 185 -2.22 27.82 3.70
CA LEU A 185 -3.67 27.90 3.57
C LEU A 185 -4.20 27.18 2.31
N GLY A 186 -3.50 26.14 1.87
CA GLY A 186 -3.81 25.34 0.68
C GLY A 186 -3.13 25.82 -0.60
N GLN A 187 -2.44 26.97 -0.61
CA GLN A 187 -1.75 27.47 -1.81
C GLN A 187 -0.60 26.57 -2.23
N ASN A 188 0.09 25.97 -1.26
CA ASN A 188 1.24 25.09 -1.50
C ASN A 188 0.90 23.86 -2.35
N PHE A 189 -0.37 23.44 -2.36
CA PHE A 189 -0.85 22.24 -3.06
C PHE A 189 -2.05 22.54 -3.97
N ALA A 190 -2.28 23.82 -4.33
CA ALA A 190 -3.45 24.22 -5.10
C ALA A 190 -3.52 23.51 -6.47
N GLY A 191 -2.38 23.29 -7.13
CA GLY A 191 -2.33 22.57 -8.40
C GLY A 191 -2.86 21.13 -8.31
N ILE A 192 -2.71 20.49 -7.14
CA ILE A 192 -3.18 19.11 -6.89
C ILE A 192 -4.71 19.07 -6.76
N MET A 193 -5.36 20.18 -6.42
CA MET A 193 -6.83 20.26 -6.29
C MET A 193 -7.56 20.05 -7.61
N HIS A 194 -6.91 20.22 -8.77
CA HIS A 194 -7.48 19.83 -10.06
C HIS A 194 -7.87 18.35 -10.13
N LEU A 195 -7.31 17.50 -9.27
CA LEU A 195 -7.72 16.10 -9.18
C LEU A 195 -9.06 15.91 -8.45
N ALA A 196 -9.37 16.80 -7.49
CA ALA A 196 -10.62 16.74 -6.72
C ALA A 196 -11.85 16.99 -7.60
N ASP A 197 -11.68 17.71 -8.72
CA ASP A 197 -12.73 17.95 -9.72
C ASP A 197 -13.19 16.65 -10.41
N PHE A 198 -12.33 15.63 -10.49
CA PHE A 198 -12.66 14.34 -11.09
C PHE A 198 -13.10 13.33 -10.04
N GLU A 199 -12.43 13.32 -8.87
CA GLU A 199 -12.68 12.31 -7.87
C GLU A 199 -12.33 12.72 -6.43
N GLU A 200 -13.36 12.97 -5.62
CA GLU A 200 -13.26 13.28 -4.19
C GLU A 200 -12.60 12.19 -3.33
N ARG A 201 -12.43 10.97 -3.88
CA ARG A 201 -11.89 9.81 -3.15
C ARG A 201 -10.39 9.62 -3.31
N VAL A 202 -9.75 10.31 -4.26
CA VAL A 202 -8.28 10.25 -4.46
C VAL A 202 -7.60 11.35 -3.67
N ILE A 203 -8.20 12.54 -3.61
CA ILE A 203 -7.83 13.61 -2.69
C ILE A 203 -9.12 14.02 -2.01
N SER A 204 -9.14 14.08 -0.68
CA SER A 204 -10.25 14.72 0.03
C SER A 204 -10.50 16.08 -0.62
N SER A 205 -11.74 16.44 -0.94
CA SER A 205 -12.13 17.62 -1.74
C SER A 205 -11.65 18.99 -1.22
N ARG A 206 -10.77 19.00 -0.23
CA ARG A 206 -10.18 20.15 0.43
C ARG A 206 -8.78 19.82 0.97
N ILE A 207 -7.91 20.83 0.98
CA ILE A 207 -6.69 20.85 1.80
C ILE A 207 -7.06 21.38 3.19
N TRP A 208 -6.72 20.63 4.22
CA TRP A 208 -7.12 20.94 5.60
C TRP A 208 -6.16 21.96 6.21
N THR A 209 -6.69 22.89 6.99
CA THR A 209 -5.90 23.97 7.60
C THR A 209 -6.20 24.20 9.07
N GLN A 210 -7.32 23.68 9.58
CA GLN A 210 -7.79 23.92 10.94
C GLN A 210 -7.49 22.74 11.88
N GLN A 211 -7.23 23.04 13.15
CA GLN A 211 -6.89 22.05 14.17
C GLN A 211 -7.95 20.96 14.36
N THR A 212 -9.23 21.33 14.45
CA THR A 212 -10.33 20.35 14.62
C THR A 212 -10.41 19.38 13.45
N GLN A 213 -10.19 19.87 12.24
CA GLN A 213 -10.16 19.06 11.02
C GLN A 213 -8.99 18.07 11.03
N PHE A 214 -7.82 18.48 11.55
CA PHE A 214 -6.69 17.56 11.68
C PHE A 214 -7.02 16.41 12.61
N GLU A 215 -7.62 16.68 13.77
CA GLU A 215 -8.05 15.65 14.72
C GLU A 215 -9.03 14.66 14.10
N GLU A 216 -10.03 15.14 13.36
CA GLU A 216 -11.00 14.31 12.65
C GLU A 216 -10.34 13.43 11.57
N ARG A 217 -9.53 14.01 10.68
CA ARG A 217 -8.89 13.26 9.59
C ARG A 217 -7.88 12.22 10.12
N LEU A 218 -7.14 12.56 11.18
CA LEU A 218 -6.25 11.62 11.85
C LEU A 218 -7.04 10.51 12.56
N ALA A 219 -8.24 10.79 13.06
CA ALA A 219 -9.13 9.78 13.62
C ALA A 219 -9.59 8.79 12.55
N GLU A 220 -10.07 9.29 11.41
CA GLU A 220 -10.51 8.45 10.28
C GLU A 220 -9.38 7.56 9.74
N LEU A 221 -8.15 8.07 9.66
CA LEU A 221 -6.99 7.25 9.26
C LEU A 221 -6.68 6.14 10.28
N ASN A 222 -6.80 6.41 11.58
CA ASN A 222 -6.65 5.37 12.60
C ASN A 222 -7.76 4.32 12.53
N GLU A 223 -9.02 4.72 12.33
CA GLU A 223 -10.14 3.79 12.10
C GLU A 223 -9.90 2.92 10.86
N HIS A 224 -9.33 3.49 9.79
CA HIS A 224 -8.93 2.73 8.62
C HIS A 224 -7.84 1.70 8.94
N ILE A 225 -6.79 2.09 9.67
CA ILE A 225 -5.72 1.17 10.12
C ILE A 225 -6.31 0.02 10.95
N GLU A 226 -7.22 0.32 11.87
CA GLU A 226 -7.92 -0.69 12.67
C GLU A 226 -8.76 -1.63 11.80
N LYS A 227 -9.53 -1.09 10.85
CA LYS A 227 -10.32 -1.86 9.89
C LYS A 227 -9.43 -2.79 9.07
N VAL A 228 -8.34 -2.30 8.49
CA VAL A 228 -7.41 -3.11 7.69
C VAL A 228 -6.80 -4.22 8.53
N THR A 229 -6.35 -3.91 9.74
CA THR A 229 -5.75 -4.87 10.67
C THR A 229 -6.74 -5.98 11.04
N GLN A 230 -7.96 -5.63 11.41
CA GLN A 230 -8.96 -6.57 11.93
C GLN A 230 -9.76 -7.30 10.83
N MET A 231 -9.97 -6.68 9.67
CA MET A 231 -10.78 -7.25 8.60
C MET A 231 -9.95 -7.95 7.52
N TYR A 232 -8.81 -7.38 7.14
CA TYR A 232 -8.05 -7.85 5.98
C TYR A 232 -6.81 -8.64 6.38
N LEU A 233 -6.00 -8.13 7.30
CA LEU A 233 -4.73 -8.79 7.65
C LEU A 233 -4.95 -10.05 8.47
N ARG A 234 -5.79 -10.05 9.51
CA ARG A 234 -6.27 -11.23 10.30
C ARG A 234 -5.24 -12.34 10.60
N ASN A 235 -3.95 -12.00 10.71
CA ASN A 235 -2.82 -12.95 10.72
C ASN A 235 -2.69 -13.86 9.47
N GLU A 236 -3.48 -13.62 8.43
CA GLU A 236 -3.38 -14.23 7.10
C GLU A 236 -2.31 -13.51 6.25
N TYR A 237 -2.15 -12.20 6.43
CA TYR A 237 -1.19 -11.36 5.69
C TYR A 237 -0.34 -10.51 6.64
N ALA A 238 0.95 -10.37 6.36
CA ALA A 238 1.84 -9.49 7.12
C ALA A 238 1.57 -8.03 6.79
N THR A 239 1.31 -7.68 5.52
CA THR A 239 1.10 -6.29 5.09
C THR A 239 -0.09 -6.13 4.15
N LEU A 240 -0.58 -4.89 3.99
CA LEU A 240 -1.60 -4.59 2.98
C LEU A 240 -1.09 -4.88 1.55
N ALA A 241 0.22 -4.78 1.33
CA ALA A 241 0.85 -5.10 0.05
C ALA A 241 0.55 -6.54 -0.39
N GLU A 242 0.81 -7.49 0.52
CA GLU A 242 0.56 -8.91 0.31
C GLU A 242 -0.93 -9.21 0.11
N TYR A 243 -1.78 -8.55 0.91
CA TYR A 243 -3.23 -8.65 0.73
C TYR A 243 -3.67 -8.15 -0.65
N ASN A 244 -3.15 -7.00 -1.09
CA ASN A 244 -3.52 -6.38 -2.36
C ASN A 244 -3.06 -7.19 -3.57
N GLU A 245 -1.92 -7.88 -3.48
CA GLU A 245 -1.45 -8.81 -4.51
C GLU A 245 -2.47 -9.93 -4.77
N GLN A 246 -3.11 -10.45 -3.71
CA GLN A 246 -4.16 -11.47 -3.82
C GLN A 246 -5.56 -10.91 -4.10
N ALA A 247 -5.86 -9.70 -3.62
CA ALA A 247 -7.18 -9.10 -3.74
C ALA A 247 -7.51 -8.65 -5.18
N GLY A 248 -6.51 -8.40 -6.02
CA GLY A 248 -6.68 -8.01 -7.41
C GLY A 248 -7.58 -6.77 -7.56
N ARG A 249 -8.78 -6.93 -8.16
CA ARG A 249 -9.74 -5.83 -8.33
C ARG A 249 -10.25 -5.24 -7.01
N LEU A 250 -10.28 -6.05 -5.94
CA LEU A 250 -10.68 -5.66 -4.59
C LEU A 250 -9.54 -5.09 -3.74
N ALA A 251 -8.37 -4.84 -4.36
CA ALA A 251 -7.24 -4.22 -3.66
C ALA A 251 -7.64 -2.88 -3.05
N GLU A 252 -7.31 -2.71 -1.78
CA GLU A 252 -7.47 -1.47 -1.03
C GLU A 252 -6.42 -0.45 -1.46
N LYS A 253 -6.70 0.82 -1.17
CA LYS A 253 -5.81 1.91 -1.54
C LYS A 253 -4.66 2.05 -0.56
N TYR A 254 -3.58 2.67 -1.05
CA TYR A 254 -2.56 3.24 -0.20
C TYR A 254 -2.91 4.69 0.15
N HIS A 255 -2.82 5.04 1.43
CA HIS A 255 -3.11 6.38 1.94
C HIS A 255 -1.80 7.11 2.25
N PHE A 256 -1.67 8.34 1.79
CA PHE A 256 -0.55 9.23 2.11
C PHE A 256 -1.05 10.44 2.87
N LEU A 257 -0.62 10.56 4.13
CA LEU A 257 -0.82 11.73 4.96
C LEU A 257 0.33 12.71 4.72
N VAL A 258 0.04 13.83 4.08
CA VAL A 258 0.99 14.89 3.76
C VAL A 258 0.80 16.02 4.76
N ILE A 259 1.85 16.38 5.48
CA ILE A 259 1.79 17.45 6.49
C ILE A 259 2.85 18.49 6.15
N ALA A 260 2.40 19.67 5.73
CA ALA A 260 3.25 20.84 5.65
C ALA A 260 3.30 21.55 7.01
N ASP A 261 4.50 22.02 7.38
CA ASP A 261 4.72 22.90 8.53
C ASP A 261 4.23 22.34 9.87
N PHE A 262 4.43 21.03 10.09
CA PHE A 262 4.30 20.46 11.42
C PHE A 262 5.23 21.22 12.40
N PRO A 263 4.78 21.64 13.60
CA PRO A 263 3.59 21.21 14.33
C PRO A 263 2.43 22.22 14.36
N VAL A 264 2.32 23.11 13.37
CA VAL A 264 1.30 24.18 13.39
C VAL A 264 -0.11 23.61 13.39
N ASN A 265 -0.98 24.13 14.26
CA ASN A 265 -2.36 23.70 14.45
C ASN A 265 -2.52 22.24 14.89
N PHE A 266 -1.47 21.59 15.39
CA PHE A 266 -1.57 20.27 16.03
C PHE A 266 -1.83 20.40 17.53
N SER A 267 -2.85 19.70 18.01
CA SER A 267 -3.08 19.48 19.45
C SER A 267 -2.33 18.26 19.95
N ASP A 268 -2.28 18.09 21.28
CA ASP A 268 -1.76 16.87 21.90
C ASP A 268 -2.53 15.62 21.46
N VAL A 269 -3.85 15.74 21.24
CA VAL A 269 -4.69 14.63 20.74
C VAL A 269 -4.30 14.30 19.30
N ALA A 270 -4.14 15.30 18.43
CA ALA A 270 -3.71 15.11 17.05
C ALA A 270 -2.33 14.46 16.98
N VAL A 271 -1.37 14.91 17.81
CA VAL A 271 -0.02 14.34 17.86
C VAL A 271 -0.03 12.87 18.29
N LYS A 272 -0.79 12.51 19.33
CA LYS A 272 -0.93 11.09 19.74
C LYS A 272 -1.48 10.23 18.60
N ARG A 273 -2.50 10.72 17.88
CA ARG A 273 -3.05 10.01 16.72
C ARG A 273 -2.03 9.89 15.59
N LEU A 274 -1.29 10.95 15.29
CA LEU A 274 -0.22 10.95 14.28
C LEU A 274 0.88 9.94 14.62
N GLN A 275 1.33 9.87 15.88
CA GLN A 275 2.33 8.89 16.31
C GLN A 275 1.86 7.45 16.12
N ASN A 276 0.57 7.16 16.39
CA ASN A 276 0.00 5.84 16.12
C ASN A 276 -0.01 5.51 14.62
N ILE A 277 -0.37 6.48 13.77
CA ILE A 277 -0.32 6.33 12.31
C ILE A 277 1.10 6.05 11.84
N ILE A 278 2.08 6.79 12.34
CA ILE A 278 3.49 6.60 11.97
C ILE A 278 3.98 5.20 12.35
N ALA A 279 3.62 4.70 13.54
CA ALA A 279 4.08 3.41 14.02
C ALA A 279 3.36 2.22 13.37
N SER A 280 2.04 2.29 13.15
CA SER A 280 1.23 1.16 12.69
C SER A 280 0.73 1.28 11.24
N GLY A 281 0.81 2.47 10.67
CA GLY A 281 0.30 2.80 9.34
C GLY A 281 0.99 2.07 8.19
N PRO A 282 2.34 1.97 8.12
CA PRO A 282 3.01 1.41 6.94
C PRO A 282 2.55 -0.01 6.60
N ARG A 283 2.39 -0.86 7.62
CA ARG A 283 1.86 -2.22 7.48
C ARG A 283 0.44 -2.25 6.88
N CYS A 284 -0.36 -1.23 7.16
CA CYS A 284 -1.73 -1.08 6.70
C CYS A 284 -1.86 -0.19 5.46
N GLY A 285 -0.74 0.11 4.79
CA GLY A 285 -0.73 0.96 3.58
C GLY A 285 -0.97 2.44 3.84
N VAL A 286 -0.79 2.92 5.07
CA VAL A 286 -0.85 4.34 5.44
C VAL A 286 0.56 4.88 5.66
N HIS A 287 0.97 5.84 4.85
CA HIS A 287 2.32 6.42 4.85
C HIS A 287 2.28 7.93 5.14
N THR A 288 3.38 8.49 5.62
CA THR A 288 3.45 9.89 6.04
C THR A 288 4.54 10.65 5.30
N LEU A 289 4.22 11.82 4.76
CA LEU A 289 5.16 12.76 4.17
C LEU A 289 5.12 14.05 4.97
N ILE A 290 6.09 14.26 5.86
CA ILE A 290 6.01 15.29 6.90
C ILE A 290 7.13 16.31 6.74
N HIS A 291 6.78 17.59 6.66
CA HIS A 291 7.70 18.69 6.91
C HIS A 291 7.59 19.11 8.39
N TRP A 292 8.67 18.93 9.15
CA TRP A 292 8.78 19.40 10.54
C TRP A 292 9.63 20.68 10.61
N ASP A 293 8.96 21.81 10.87
CA ASP A 293 9.58 23.10 11.17
C ASP A 293 9.99 23.17 12.65
N GLN A 294 11.27 22.88 12.94
CA GLN A 294 11.80 22.84 14.30
C GLN A 294 11.96 24.21 14.96
N ARG A 295 11.68 25.32 14.24
CA ARG A 295 11.62 26.65 14.86
C ARG A 295 10.40 26.82 15.75
N ARG A 296 9.36 26.01 15.50
CA ARG A 296 8.08 26.09 16.19
C ARG A 296 8.04 25.11 17.35
N GLN A 297 7.38 25.52 18.43
CA GLN A 297 7.26 24.69 19.62
C GLN A 297 6.31 23.52 19.36
N PRO A 298 6.75 22.27 19.54
CA PRO A 298 5.86 21.11 19.40
C PRO A 298 4.92 20.97 20.60
N PRO A 299 3.77 20.29 20.43
CA PRO A 299 2.92 19.86 21.53
C PRO A 299 3.68 19.01 22.56
N LEU A 300 3.23 19.04 23.81
CA LEU A 300 3.93 18.45 24.95
C LEU A 300 4.03 16.92 24.82
N GLU A 301 3.02 16.30 24.22
CA GLU A 301 2.92 14.85 24.07
C GLU A 301 3.75 14.31 22.90
N LEU A 302 4.41 15.17 22.11
CA LEU A 302 5.26 14.72 21.02
C LEU A 302 6.48 13.98 21.55
N VAL A 303 6.71 12.77 21.02
CA VAL A 303 7.96 12.03 21.22
C VAL A 303 8.77 12.08 19.91
N PRO A 304 9.78 12.97 19.79
CA PRO A 304 10.60 13.12 18.58
C PRO A 304 11.23 11.83 18.06
N ASP A 305 11.67 10.95 18.96
CA ASP A 305 12.37 9.74 18.56
C ASP A 305 11.44 8.72 17.89
N GLU A 306 10.17 8.66 18.29
CA GLU A 306 9.15 7.84 17.60
C GLU A 306 8.84 8.36 16.20
N LEU A 307 8.85 9.68 16.02
CA LEU A 307 8.69 10.32 14.71
C LEU A 307 9.88 9.98 13.79
N ARG A 308 11.12 10.05 14.29
CA ARG A 308 12.33 9.76 13.49
C ARG A 308 12.51 8.29 13.18
N LYS A 309 12.28 7.40 14.15
CA LYS A 309 12.53 5.96 14.03
C LYS A 309 11.76 5.29 12.89
N ASN A 310 10.56 5.78 12.59
CA ASN A 310 9.64 5.18 11.63
C ASN A 310 9.57 5.95 10.30
N ASN A 311 10.46 6.93 10.09
CA ASN A 311 10.52 7.74 8.87
C ASN A 311 11.94 7.75 8.29
N PHE A 312 12.04 7.89 6.98
CA PHE A 312 13.30 8.27 6.35
C PHE A 312 13.54 9.76 6.56
N VAL A 313 14.54 10.12 7.38
CA VAL A 313 14.73 11.50 7.85
C VAL A 313 15.76 12.25 7.01
N LEU A 314 15.36 13.41 6.50
CA LEU A 314 16.20 14.33 5.73
C LEU A 314 16.35 15.68 6.44
N VAL A 315 17.57 16.22 6.40
CA VAL A 315 17.96 17.49 7.05
C VAL A 315 18.71 18.41 6.07
N PRO A 316 18.54 19.74 6.14
CA PRO A 316 19.34 20.70 5.37
C PRO A 316 20.84 20.58 5.69
N ARG A 317 21.69 20.62 4.65
CA ARG A 317 23.16 20.64 4.77
C ARG A 317 23.75 21.49 3.65
N GLY A 318 24.31 22.65 4.01
CA GLY A 318 24.81 23.62 3.03
C GLY A 318 23.68 24.12 2.12
N ASP A 319 23.89 24.03 0.80
CA ASP A 319 22.90 24.41 -0.23
C ASP A 319 21.94 23.27 -0.62
N GLY A 320 22.10 22.08 -0.02
CA GLY A 320 21.28 20.90 -0.28
C GLY A 320 20.81 20.22 0.99
N PHE A 321 20.67 18.90 0.95
CA PHE A 321 20.19 18.07 2.04
C PHE A 321 21.13 16.89 2.33
N ALA A 322 20.90 16.23 3.46
CA ALA A 322 21.56 14.99 3.85
C ALA A 322 20.59 14.08 4.60
N VAL A 323 20.94 12.78 4.66
CA VAL A 323 20.24 11.82 5.52
C VAL A 323 20.61 12.10 6.97
N ALA A 324 19.63 12.17 7.87
CA ALA A 324 19.90 12.45 9.27
C ALA A 324 20.78 11.35 9.89
N GLY A 325 21.72 11.76 10.75
CA GLY A 325 22.64 10.84 11.43
C GLY A 325 23.79 10.31 10.56
N THR A 326 23.88 10.70 9.28
CA THR A 326 25.04 10.37 8.44
C THR A 326 25.97 11.58 8.29
N ASN A 327 27.28 11.33 8.30
CA ASN A 327 28.28 12.33 7.97
C ASN A 327 29.15 11.81 6.83
N TRP A 328 28.58 11.85 5.63
CA TRP A 328 29.27 11.45 4.41
C TRP A 328 29.83 12.70 3.73
N ASP A 329 31.16 12.84 3.74
CA ASP A 329 31.82 13.92 3.02
C ASP A 329 31.76 13.66 1.51
N GLY A 330 31.64 14.72 0.71
CA GLY A 330 31.47 14.58 -0.73
C GLY A 330 30.10 14.10 -1.20
N VAL A 331 29.18 13.81 -0.28
CA VAL A 331 27.82 13.38 -0.61
C VAL A 331 26.85 14.51 -0.31
N HIS A 332 26.08 14.91 -1.32
CA HIS A 332 24.98 15.88 -1.17
C HIS A 332 23.70 15.35 -1.80
N LEU A 333 22.57 15.64 -1.16
CA LEU A 333 21.25 15.23 -1.61
C LEU A 333 20.53 16.43 -2.21
N ALA A 334 20.02 16.26 -3.44
CA ALA A 334 19.17 17.22 -4.13
C ALA A 334 17.75 16.65 -4.19
N LEU A 335 16.76 17.42 -3.74
CA LEU A 335 15.35 17.02 -3.81
C LEU A 335 14.82 17.20 -5.23
N ASP A 336 13.96 16.30 -5.69
CA ASP A 336 13.27 16.46 -6.97
C ASP A 336 12.35 17.70 -6.89
N THR A 337 12.46 18.58 -7.88
CA THR A 337 11.51 19.70 -8.04
C THR A 337 10.21 19.20 -8.68
N PRO A 338 9.07 19.87 -8.44
CA PRO A 338 7.82 19.54 -9.12
C PRO A 338 7.89 19.92 -10.60
N PRO A 339 7.06 19.31 -11.47
CA PRO A 339 6.90 19.78 -12.85
C PRO A 339 6.36 21.22 -12.88
N ASP A 340 6.53 21.90 -14.01
CA ASP A 340 5.86 23.18 -14.24
C ASP A 340 4.34 23.06 -14.16
N ALA A 341 3.66 24.19 -13.94
CA ALA A 341 2.21 24.20 -13.69
C ALA A 341 1.38 23.66 -14.86
N GLU A 342 1.83 23.85 -16.11
CA GLU A 342 1.12 23.39 -17.30
C GLU A 342 1.18 21.86 -17.39
N LEU A 343 2.38 21.29 -17.27
CA LEU A 343 2.60 19.85 -17.24
C LEU A 343 1.90 19.20 -16.05
N ALA A 344 2.01 19.78 -14.86
CA ALA A 344 1.34 19.28 -13.65
C ALA A 344 -0.17 19.18 -13.84
N THR A 345 -0.79 20.26 -14.34
CA THR A 345 -2.23 20.31 -14.60
C THR A 345 -2.66 19.28 -15.63
N GLY A 346 -1.92 19.17 -16.75
CA GLY A 346 -2.21 18.19 -17.80
C GLY A 346 -2.14 16.74 -17.29
N LEU A 347 -1.11 16.42 -16.50
CA LEU A 347 -0.95 15.11 -15.87
C LEU A 347 -2.10 14.79 -14.91
N LEU A 348 -2.42 15.71 -14.00
CA LEU A 348 -3.48 15.52 -13.02
C LEU A 348 -4.85 15.35 -13.69
N GLN A 349 -5.16 16.11 -14.73
CA GLN A 349 -6.41 15.92 -15.48
C GLN A 349 -6.47 14.55 -16.15
N LYS A 350 -5.37 14.05 -16.72
CA LYS A 350 -5.30 12.72 -17.35
C LYS A 350 -5.50 11.62 -16.31
N ILE A 351 -4.85 11.74 -15.15
CA ILE A 351 -4.95 10.79 -14.04
C ILE A 351 -6.36 10.79 -13.44
N GLY A 352 -6.93 11.98 -13.19
CA GLY A 352 -8.29 12.15 -12.68
C GLY A 352 -9.34 11.55 -13.61
N LYS A 353 -9.27 11.81 -14.92
CA LYS A 353 -10.17 11.17 -15.91
C LYS A 353 -10.07 9.64 -15.89
N ALA A 354 -8.86 9.10 -15.73
CA ALA A 354 -8.65 7.66 -15.65
C ALA A 354 -9.13 7.05 -14.32
N SER A 355 -9.16 7.82 -13.23
CA SER A 355 -9.55 7.34 -11.90
C SER A 355 -11.06 7.20 -11.73
N VAL A 356 -11.90 7.99 -12.42
CA VAL A 356 -13.37 7.95 -12.33
C VAL A 356 -13.96 6.53 -12.46
N ASN A 357 -13.39 5.69 -13.34
CA ASN A 357 -13.87 4.32 -13.55
C ASN A 357 -13.13 3.26 -12.71
N SER A 358 -12.08 3.63 -12.00
CA SER A 358 -11.22 2.68 -11.26
C SER A 358 -11.91 2.02 -10.05
N TYR A 359 -13.03 2.59 -9.58
CA TYR A 359 -13.81 2.11 -8.43
C TYR A 359 -14.98 1.24 -8.82
N ARG A 360 -15.29 1.14 -10.10
CA ARG A 360 -16.27 0.16 -10.58
C ARG A 360 -15.63 -1.21 -10.44
N VAL A 361 -15.80 -1.80 -9.26
CA VAL A 361 -15.55 -3.22 -9.04
C VAL A 361 -16.66 -3.96 -9.77
N GLU A 362 -16.47 -4.14 -11.07
CA GLU A 362 -17.31 -5.02 -11.87
C GLU A 362 -16.84 -6.45 -11.61
N MET A 363 -17.66 -7.17 -10.84
CA MET A 363 -17.50 -8.59 -10.63
C MET A 363 -18.11 -9.31 -11.85
N PRO A 364 -17.32 -10.05 -12.64
CA PRO A 364 -17.88 -10.90 -13.68
C PRO A 364 -18.90 -11.85 -13.05
N PHE A 365 -20.08 -11.96 -13.65
CA PHE A 365 -21.14 -12.83 -13.15
C PHE A 365 -20.69 -14.30 -13.00
N SER A 366 -19.76 -14.74 -13.86
CA SER A 366 -19.14 -16.07 -13.80
C SER A 366 -18.37 -16.36 -12.50
N GLU A 367 -17.97 -15.35 -11.73
CA GLU A 367 -17.29 -15.58 -10.43
C GLU A 367 -18.27 -15.95 -9.31
N VAL A 368 -19.56 -15.70 -9.47
CA VAL A 368 -20.61 -16.00 -8.47
C VAL A 368 -21.64 -17.02 -8.98
N ALA A 369 -21.66 -17.29 -10.28
CA ALA A 369 -22.49 -18.31 -10.90
C ALA A 369 -21.95 -19.73 -10.60
N PRO A 370 -22.83 -20.73 -10.41
CA PRO A 370 -22.43 -22.13 -10.27
C PRO A 370 -21.82 -22.67 -11.55
N ALA A 371 -20.96 -23.70 -11.43
CA ALA A 371 -20.67 -24.56 -12.57
C ALA A 371 -21.94 -25.29 -13.03
N GLU A 372 -22.01 -25.74 -14.28
CA GLU A 372 -23.21 -26.43 -14.80
C GLU A 372 -23.61 -27.64 -13.96
N SER A 373 -22.65 -28.39 -13.42
CA SER A 373 -22.88 -29.54 -12.54
C SER A 373 -23.45 -29.18 -11.17
N GLU A 374 -23.38 -27.91 -10.77
CA GLU A 374 -23.82 -27.40 -9.48
C GLU A 374 -25.11 -26.58 -9.57
N MET A 375 -25.67 -26.42 -10.77
CA MET A 375 -26.97 -25.78 -10.97
C MET A 375 -28.05 -26.49 -10.16
N TRP A 376 -28.86 -25.71 -9.45
CA TRP A 376 -29.97 -26.20 -8.60
C TRP A 376 -29.55 -27.20 -7.51
N SER A 377 -28.30 -27.13 -7.06
CA SER A 377 -27.77 -28.01 -6.01
C SER A 377 -28.09 -27.57 -4.58
N LEU A 378 -28.48 -26.30 -4.36
CA LEU A 378 -28.71 -25.76 -3.02
C LEU A 378 -30.16 -25.96 -2.55
N ASP A 379 -30.29 -26.27 -1.27
CA ASP A 379 -31.57 -26.40 -0.55
C ASP A 379 -31.79 -25.18 0.37
N THR A 380 -33.02 -24.68 0.41
CA THR A 380 -33.38 -23.47 1.18
C THR A 380 -34.19 -23.80 2.44
N THR A 381 -34.34 -25.07 2.81
CA THR A 381 -35.25 -25.52 3.88
C THR A 381 -35.00 -24.78 5.18
N SER A 382 -33.74 -24.70 5.62
CA SER A 382 -33.37 -24.05 6.87
C SER A 382 -33.13 -22.55 6.75
N GLU A 383 -32.55 -22.11 5.63
CA GLU A 383 -32.18 -20.70 5.40
C GLU A 383 -32.13 -20.46 3.88
N LEU A 384 -32.59 -19.29 3.44
CA LEU A 384 -32.33 -18.79 2.09
C LEU A 384 -30.99 -18.06 2.13
N ARG A 385 -29.98 -18.60 1.45
CA ARG A 385 -28.63 -18.03 1.43
C ARG A 385 -28.12 -17.93 -0.01
N VAL A 386 -27.77 -16.71 -0.43
CA VAL A 386 -27.32 -16.44 -1.80
C VAL A 386 -26.09 -15.53 -1.79
N PRO A 387 -25.06 -15.82 -2.59
CA PRO A 387 -23.94 -14.89 -2.77
C PRO A 387 -24.43 -13.62 -3.50
N VAL A 388 -24.13 -12.45 -2.95
CA VAL A 388 -24.48 -11.14 -3.55
C VAL A 388 -23.26 -10.33 -3.97
N GLY A 389 -22.06 -10.81 -3.65
CA GLY A 389 -20.80 -10.17 -3.98
C GLY A 389 -19.62 -10.84 -3.27
N ARG A 390 -18.53 -10.10 -3.09
CA ARG A 390 -17.35 -10.51 -2.32
C ARG A 390 -17.10 -9.57 -1.16
N THR A 391 -16.54 -10.10 -0.09
CA THR A 391 -16.01 -9.36 1.05
C THR A 391 -14.53 -9.69 1.19
N GLY A 392 -13.67 -8.70 0.96
CA GLY A 392 -12.22 -8.87 0.95
C GLY A 392 -11.71 -9.69 -0.23
N ALA A 393 -10.45 -10.13 -0.16
CA ALA A 393 -9.74 -10.75 -1.28
C ALA A 393 -10.40 -12.03 -1.81
N THR A 394 -10.94 -12.91 -0.97
CA THR A 394 -11.35 -14.28 -1.39
C THR A 394 -12.74 -14.72 -0.93
N LYS A 395 -13.40 -14.00 -0.02
CA LYS A 395 -14.63 -14.48 0.61
C LYS A 395 -15.87 -13.96 -0.13
N LEU A 396 -16.86 -14.82 -0.35
CA LEU A 396 -18.16 -14.42 -0.86
C LEU A 396 -18.99 -13.74 0.24
N GLN A 397 -19.62 -12.62 -0.10
CA GLN A 397 -20.63 -11.98 0.72
C GLN A 397 -21.99 -12.60 0.43
N TYR A 398 -22.67 -13.07 1.47
CA TYR A 398 -23.98 -13.69 1.34
C TYR A 398 -25.07 -12.77 1.88
N LEU A 399 -26.21 -12.75 1.18
CA LEU A 399 -27.50 -12.40 1.77
C LEU A 399 -28.10 -13.68 2.36
N ALA A 400 -28.51 -13.63 3.62
CA ALA A 400 -29.05 -14.77 4.34
C ALA A 400 -30.33 -14.38 5.07
N LEU A 401 -31.44 -15.03 4.74
CA LEU A 401 -32.79 -14.77 5.23
C LEU A 401 -33.48 -16.07 5.65
N GLY A 402 -34.50 -15.98 6.48
CA GLY A 402 -35.36 -17.11 6.82
C GLY A 402 -34.97 -17.89 8.07
N GLN A 403 -34.01 -17.40 8.86
CA GLN A 403 -33.53 -18.04 10.09
C GLN A 403 -33.47 -17.06 11.28
N GLY A 404 -34.02 -17.47 12.43
CA GLY A 404 -34.04 -16.64 13.64
C GLY A 404 -34.80 -15.33 13.42
N THR A 405 -34.17 -14.20 13.73
CA THR A 405 -34.74 -12.86 13.50
C THR A 405 -34.47 -12.30 12.10
N ARG A 406 -33.64 -12.96 11.29
CA ARG A 406 -33.25 -12.52 9.94
C ARG A 406 -34.30 -12.94 8.92
N GLN A 407 -35.49 -12.38 8.98
CA GLN A 407 -36.61 -12.76 8.11
C GLN A 407 -36.78 -11.84 6.89
N HIS A 408 -36.39 -10.57 7.01
CA HIS A 408 -36.59 -9.53 6.00
C HIS A 408 -35.34 -8.67 5.82
N GLY A 409 -35.24 -7.94 4.71
CA GLY A 409 -34.16 -7.00 4.43
C GLY A 409 -34.69 -5.71 3.79
N LEU A 410 -34.04 -4.59 4.11
CA LEU A 410 -34.29 -3.29 3.50
C LEU A 410 -33.04 -2.85 2.74
N VAL A 411 -33.20 -2.46 1.48
CA VAL A 411 -32.12 -1.93 0.65
C VAL A 411 -32.39 -0.45 0.39
N ALA A 412 -31.45 0.40 0.78
CA ALA A 412 -31.54 1.85 0.59
C ALA A 412 -30.31 2.35 -0.17
N GLY A 413 -30.54 3.30 -1.08
CA GLY A 413 -29.48 3.93 -1.85
C GLY A 413 -30.03 5.04 -2.74
N LYS A 414 -29.18 6.02 -3.07
CA LYS A 414 -29.54 7.09 -4.02
C LYS A 414 -29.72 6.52 -5.42
N THR A 415 -30.41 7.23 -6.31
CA THR A 415 -30.51 6.84 -7.73
C THR A 415 -29.13 6.59 -8.33
N GLY A 416 -28.96 5.48 -9.05
CA GLY A 416 -27.67 5.08 -9.63
C GLY A 416 -26.71 4.36 -8.67
N SER A 417 -27.09 4.11 -7.41
CA SER A 417 -26.27 3.37 -6.43
C SER A 417 -26.16 1.86 -6.68
N GLY A 418 -26.92 1.31 -7.64
CA GLY A 418 -26.93 -0.12 -7.95
C GLY A 418 -27.98 -0.95 -7.20
N LYS A 419 -29.00 -0.33 -6.59
CA LYS A 419 -30.12 -1.02 -5.93
C LYS A 419 -30.78 -2.08 -6.82
N SER A 420 -31.18 -1.69 -8.01
CA SER A 420 -31.87 -2.59 -8.95
C SER A 420 -30.92 -3.67 -9.49
N THR A 421 -29.64 -3.33 -9.70
CA THR A 421 -28.57 -4.31 -9.99
C THR A 421 -28.44 -5.35 -8.89
N LEU A 422 -28.48 -4.96 -7.61
CA LEU A 422 -28.44 -5.89 -6.49
C LEU A 422 -29.64 -6.85 -6.50
N PHE A 423 -30.85 -6.37 -6.82
CA PHE A 423 -32.01 -7.23 -7.00
C PHE A 423 -31.82 -8.24 -8.14
N HIS A 424 -31.27 -7.81 -9.27
CA HIS A 424 -30.93 -8.73 -10.36
C HIS A 424 -29.90 -9.79 -9.95
N VAL A 425 -28.87 -9.42 -9.18
CA VAL A 425 -27.89 -10.37 -8.64
C VAL A 425 -28.56 -11.39 -7.73
N ILE A 426 -29.42 -10.94 -6.80
CA ILE A 426 -30.15 -11.83 -5.87
C ILE A 426 -31.03 -12.82 -6.65
N ILE A 427 -31.86 -12.33 -7.56
CA ILE A 427 -32.81 -13.15 -8.33
C ILE A 427 -32.05 -14.16 -9.19
N THR A 428 -31.05 -13.70 -9.95
CA THR A 428 -30.32 -14.56 -10.88
C THR A 428 -29.48 -15.61 -10.16
N ASN A 429 -28.77 -15.24 -9.08
CA ASN A 429 -27.98 -16.20 -8.33
C ASN A 429 -28.87 -17.24 -7.62
N LEU A 430 -29.99 -16.83 -7.01
CA LEU A 430 -30.94 -17.80 -6.44
C LEU A 430 -31.50 -18.72 -7.52
N ALA A 431 -31.85 -18.20 -8.70
CA ALA A 431 -32.39 -19.00 -9.79
C ALA A 431 -31.40 -20.02 -10.36
N LEU A 432 -30.09 -19.74 -10.31
CA LEU A 432 -29.05 -20.67 -10.76
C LEU A 432 -28.72 -21.72 -9.69
N TRP A 433 -28.64 -21.31 -8.42
CA TRP A 433 -28.24 -22.20 -7.33
C TRP A 433 -29.38 -23.05 -6.76
N CYS A 434 -30.62 -22.57 -6.80
CA CYS A 434 -31.79 -23.21 -6.20
C CYS A 434 -32.84 -23.53 -7.29
N SER A 435 -33.45 -24.71 -7.23
CA SER A 435 -34.55 -25.05 -8.14
C SER A 435 -35.84 -24.26 -7.82
N PRO A 436 -36.82 -24.20 -8.74
CA PRO A 436 -38.14 -23.62 -8.45
C PRO A 436 -38.90 -24.31 -7.31
N GLU A 437 -38.53 -25.54 -6.93
CA GLU A 437 -39.10 -26.25 -5.77
C GLU A 437 -38.54 -25.74 -4.43
N GLN A 438 -37.42 -25.00 -4.49
CA GLN A 438 -36.73 -24.44 -3.33
C GLN A 438 -37.04 -22.96 -3.13
N VAL A 439 -37.21 -22.19 -4.20
CA VAL A 439 -37.49 -20.75 -4.12
C VAL A 439 -38.40 -20.27 -5.23
N GLU A 440 -39.31 -19.36 -4.87
CA GLU A 440 -40.21 -18.68 -5.79
C GLU A 440 -40.14 -17.17 -5.57
N PHE A 441 -40.25 -16.41 -6.67
CA PHE A 441 -40.14 -14.96 -6.66
C PHE A 441 -41.48 -14.29 -6.90
N TYR A 442 -41.74 -13.29 -6.05
CA TYR A 442 -42.83 -12.34 -6.20
C TYR A 442 -42.15 -10.98 -6.41
N LEU A 443 -42.20 -10.48 -7.64
CA LEU A 443 -41.44 -9.32 -8.07
C LEU A 443 -42.41 -8.17 -8.30
N VAL A 444 -42.28 -7.09 -7.52
CA VAL A 444 -43.15 -5.92 -7.60
C VAL A 444 -42.30 -4.69 -7.90
N ASP A 445 -42.57 -4.05 -9.03
CA ASP A 445 -41.91 -2.82 -9.47
C ASP A 445 -42.94 -1.68 -9.47
N PHE A 446 -42.82 -0.76 -8.50
CA PHE A 446 -43.66 0.43 -8.43
C PHE A 446 -43.09 1.53 -9.34
N LYS A 447 -43.95 2.16 -10.16
CA LYS A 447 -43.72 3.37 -10.99
C LYS A 447 -42.72 3.25 -12.14
N LYS A 448 -43.18 3.43 -13.41
CA LYS A 448 -42.37 3.64 -14.65
C LYS A 448 -41.16 2.71 -14.89
N GLY A 449 -40.96 1.70 -14.03
CA GLY A 449 -39.93 0.69 -14.10
C GLY A 449 -40.41 -0.51 -14.91
N VAL A 450 -39.50 -1.04 -15.73
CA VAL A 450 -39.65 -2.32 -16.42
C VAL A 450 -38.61 -3.31 -15.91
N GLU A 451 -38.11 -3.10 -14.68
CA GLU A 451 -36.89 -3.72 -14.17
C GLU A 451 -37.02 -5.25 -14.19
N PHE A 452 -38.15 -5.75 -13.67
CA PHE A 452 -38.43 -7.18 -13.61
C PHE A 452 -39.08 -7.76 -14.87
N LYS A 453 -39.38 -6.94 -15.90
CA LYS A 453 -40.03 -7.38 -17.15
C LYS A 453 -39.24 -8.45 -17.90
N THR A 454 -37.91 -8.43 -17.76
CA THR A 454 -37.03 -9.41 -18.38
C THR A 454 -37.38 -10.84 -17.95
N TYR A 455 -37.70 -11.06 -16.68
CA TYR A 455 -38.03 -12.37 -16.14
C TYR A 455 -39.37 -12.92 -16.65
N ALA A 456 -40.33 -12.03 -16.92
CA ALA A 456 -41.59 -12.39 -17.55
C ALA A 456 -41.36 -12.78 -19.02
N THR A 457 -40.61 -11.94 -19.74
CA THR A 457 -40.27 -12.12 -21.17
C THR A 457 -39.58 -13.45 -21.41
N HIS A 458 -38.60 -13.78 -20.56
CA HIS A 458 -37.82 -15.02 -20.66
C HIS A 458 -38.42 -16.20 -19.88
N LYS A 459 -39.62 -16.03 -19.29
CA LYS A 459 -40.37 -17.08 -18.59
C LYS A 459 -39.54 -17.78 -17.51
N LEU A 460 -38.93 -17.01 -16.62
CA LEU A 460 -38.16 -17.55 -15.50
C LEU A 460 -39.07 -18.46 -14.65
N PRO A 461 -38.74 -19.76 -14.47
CA PRO A 461 -39.65 -20.72 -13.83
C PRO A 461 -39.91 -20.43 -12.34
N HIS A 462 -38.98 -19.73 -11.69
CA HIS A 462 -39.11 -19.29 -10.30
C HIS A 462 -40.06 -18.11 -10.11
N ALA A 463 -40.30 -17.29 -11.14
CA ALA A 463 -41.10 -16.09 -11.02
C ALA A 463 -42.59 -16.41 -11.11
N ARG A 464 -43.30 -16.33 -9.98
CA ARG A 464 -44.74 -16.63 -9.88
C ARG A 464 -45.61 -15.42 -10.09
N VAL A 465 -45.15 -14.26 -9.62
CA VAL A 465 -45.82 -12.98 -9.75
C VAL A 465 -44.81 -11.97 -10.23
N ILE A 466 -45.12 -11.26 -11.31
CA ILE A 466 -44.34 -10.14 -11.80
C ILE A 466 -45.30 -8.98 -12.03
N ALA A 467 -45.18 -7.97 -11.18
CA ALA A 467 -45.92 -6.73 -11.22
C ALA A 467 -45.03 -5.68 -11.87
N ILE A 468 -45.42 -5.18 -13.05
CA ILE A 468 -44.68 -4.15 -13.80
C ILE A 468 -45.59 -2.93 -13.88
N GLU A 469 -45.06 -1.74 -13.62
CA GLU A 469 -45.84 -0.49 -13.61
C GLU A 469 -47.11 -0.59 -12.76
N SER A 470 -46.99 -1.25 -11.61
CA SER A 470 -48.16 -1.63 -10.82
C SER A 470 -48.64 -0.48 -9.94
N ASP A 471 -49.96 -0.32 -9.86
CA ASP A 471 -50.59 0.59 -8.92
C ASP A 471 -50.58 0.00 -7.50
N ARG A 472 -50.95 0.85 -6.54
CA ARG A 472 -51.02 0.48 -5.12
C ARG A 472 -51.96 -0.72 -4.89
N GLU A 473 -53.08 -0.76 -5.61
CA GLU A 473 -54.08 -1.84 -5.52
C GLU A 473 -53.51 -3.19 -5.92
N PHE A 474 -52.73 -3.24 -7.00
CA PHE A 474 -52.04 -4.46 -7.40
C PHE A 474 -51.01 -4.87 -6.34
N GLY A 475 -50.22 -3.92 -5.83
CA GLY A 475 -49.30 -4.16 -4.70
C GLY A 475 -49.98 -4.81 -3.50
N LEU A 476 -51.13 -4.25 -3.09
CA LEU A 476 -51.98 -4.81 -2.03
C LEU A 476 -52.47 -6.22 -2.37
N SER A 477 -52.85 -6.49 -3.62
CA SER A 477 -53.28 -7.82 -4.04
C SER A 477 -52.15 -8.87 -3.94
N VAL A 478 -50.90 -8.47 -4.20
CA VAL A 478 -49.73 -9.35 -4.03
C VAL A 478 -49.51 -9.66 -2.55
N LEU A 479 -49.62 -8.65 -1.68
CA LEU A 479 -49.52 -8.83 -0.23
C LEU A 479 -50.62 -9.76 0.31
N GLN A 480 -51.86 -9.61 -0.19
CA GLN A 480 -52.96 -10.50 0.19
C GLN A 480 -52.68 -11.95 -0.19
N ARG A 481 -52.10 -12.21 -1.37
CA ARG A 481 -51.70 -13.56 -1.77
C ARG A 481 -50.62 -14.15 -0.86
N VAL A 482 -49.68 -13.34 -0.39
CA VAL A 482 -48.65 -13.79 0.56
C VAL A 482 -49.30 -14.13 1.91
N ASP A 483 -50.28 -13.33 2.37
CA ASP A 483 -51.05 -13.62 3.60
C ASP A 483 -51.86 -14.92 3.49
N ASP A 484 -52.50 -15.17 2.35
CA ASP A 484 -53.22 -16.41 2.09
C ASP A 484 -52.29 -17.64 2.08
N GLU A 485 -51.08 -17.49 1.52
CA GLU A 485 -50.06 -18.55 1.55
C GLU A 485 -49.54 -18.82 2.97
N LEU A 486 -49.36 -17.78 3.79
CA LEU A 486 -49.01 -17.94 5.21
C LEU A 486 -50.09 -18.71 5.97
N LYS A 487 -51.38 -18.42 5.73
CA LYS A 487 -52.51 -19.15 6.32
C LYS A 487 -52.50 -20.62 5.88
N ARG A 488 -52.37 -20.88 4.58
CA ARG A 488 -52.28 -22.25 4.02
C ARG A 488 -51.14 -23.05 4.66
N ARG A 489 -49.94 -22.47 4.75
CA ARG A 489 -48.79 -23.13 5.40
C ARG A 489 -49.04 -23.37 6.88
N GLY A 490 -49.63 -22.40 7.58
CA GLY A 490 -50.00 -22.54 8.98
C GLY A 490 -50.95 -23.72 9.23
N ASP A 491 -51.92 -23.95 8.33
CA ASP A 491 -52.82 -25.10 8.41
C ASP A 491 -52.08 -26.43 8.18
N LEU A 492 -51.17 -26.48 7.20
CA LEU A 492 -50.35 -27.67 6.93
C LEU A 492 -49.39 -27.99 8.09
N PHE A 493 -48.77 -26.97 8.68
CA PHE A 493 -47.90 -27.11 9.84
C PHE A 493 -48.67 -27.65 11.04
N ARG A 494 -49.86 -27.10 11.31
CA ARG A 494 -50.74 -27.57 12.39
C ARG A 494 -51.15 -29.03 12.22
N LYS A 495 -51.43 -29.49 10.99
CA LYS A 495 -51.78 -30.90 10.71
C LYS A 495 -50.65 -31.88 11.03
N LEU A 496 -49.40 -31.48 10.84
CA LEU A 496 -48.23 -32.34 11.04
C LEU A 496 -47.44 -32.04 12.33
N GLY A 497 -47.94 -31.13 13.18
CA GLY A 497 -47.25 -30.72 14.40
C GLY A 497 -45.91 -29.99 14.14
N ALA A 498 -45.75 -29.38 12.96
CA ALA A 498 -44.58 -28.61 12.60
C ALA A 498 -44.70 -27.13 13.02
N GLN A 499 -43.57 -26.44 13.13
CA GLN A 499 -43.52 -25.00 13.43
C GLN A 499 -42.91 -24.17 12.30
N ASP A 500 -42.22 -24.81 11.36
CA ASP A 500 -41.51 -24.20 10.25
C ASP A 500 -41.41 -25.17 9.06
N ILE A 501 -40.84 -24.70 7.95
CA ILE A 501 -40.67 -25.49 6.72
C ILE A 501 -39.79 -26.73 6.98
N ALA A 502 -38.73 -26.58 7.78
CA ALA A 502 -37.84 -27.68 8.14
C ALA A 502 -38.54 -28.77 8.96
N GLY A 503 -39.36 -28.37 9.93
CA GLY A 503 -40.23 -29.25 10.70
C GLY A 503 -41.25 -29.95 9.83
N TYR A 504 -41.87 -29.23 8.88
CA TYR A 504 -42.84 -29.80 7.95
C TYR A 504 -42.23 -30.89 7.05
N LYS A 505 -41.06 -30.62 6.45
CA LYS A 505 -40.35 -31.64 5.66
C LYS A 505 -39.96 -32.85 6.52
N ARG A 506 -39.44 -32.63 7.74
CA ARG A 506 -39.08 -33.72 8.67
C ARG A 506 -40.28 -34.55 9.12
N ALA A 507 -41.45 -33.94 9.26
CA ALA A 507 -42.69 -34.61 9.64
C ALA A 507 -43.34 -35.41 8.49
N GLY A 508 -42.67 -35.54 7.33
CA GLY A 508 -43.17 -36.28 6.17
C GLY A 508 -44.16 -35.47 5.31
N GLY A 509 -44.04 -34.15 5.31
CA GLY A 509 -44.81 -33.30 4.41
C GLY A 509 -44.48 -33.60 2.94
N ASN A 510 -45.50 -33.99 2.17
CA ASN A 510 -45.36 -34.41 0.77
C ASN A 510 -45.56 -33.26 -0.23
N GLU A 511 -46.10 -32.12 0.21
CA GLU A 511 -46.34 -30.97 -0.66
C GLU A 511 -45.08 -30.10 -0.75
N ALA A 512 -44.68 -29.76 -1.98
CA ALA A 512 -43.55 -28.87 -2.20
C ALA A 512 -43.82 -27.50 -1.57
N MET A 513 -42.86 -27.00 -0.80
CA MET A 513 -43.02 -25.79 0.00
C MET A 513 -41.83 -24.85 -0.19
N PRO A 514 -41.66 -24.28 -1.40
CA PRO A 514 -40.57 -23.37 -1.70
C PRO A 514 -40.63 -22.13 -0.81
N ARG A 515 -39.49 -21.50 -0.56
CA ARG A 515 -39.48 -20.17 0.09
C ARG A 515 -39.99 -19.12 -0.89
N VAL A 516 -40.95 -18.31 -0.45
CA VAL A 516 -41.45 -17.16 -1.20
C VAL A 516 -40.57 -15.96 -0.88
N LEU A 517 -39.87 -15.43 -1.87
CA LEU A 517 -39.10 -14.19 -1.76
C LEU A 517 -39.86 -13.07 -2.50
N LEU A 518 -40.45 -12.17 -1.72
CA LEU A 518 -41.09 -10.95 -2.20
C LEU A 518 -40.06 -9.84 -2.31
N LEU A 519 -39.78 -9.38 -3.52
CA LEU A 519 -38.96 -8.21 -3.80
C LEU A 519 -39.86 -7.07 -4.27
N ILE A 520 -39.75 -5.93 -3.60
CA ILE A 520 -40.48 -4.72 -3.92
C ILE A 520 -39.46 -3.63 -4.24
N ASP A 521 -39.42 -3.16 -5.49
CA ASP A 521 -38.68 -1.95 -5.85
C ASP A 521 -39.57 -0.72 -5.66
N GLU A 522 -38.94 0.39 -5.25
CA GLU A 522 -39.60 1.67 -4.97
C GLU A 522 -40.79 1.54 -3.98
N PHE A 523 -40.64 0.70 -2.95
CA PHE A 523 -41.70 0.37 -1.98
C PHE A 523 -42.33 1.58 -1.28
N GLN A 524 -41.63 2.72 -1.22
CA GLN A 524 -42.15 3.94 -0.62
C GLN A 524 -43.42 4.46 -1.32
N GLU A 525 -43.62 4.11 -2.60
CA GLU A 525 -44.81 4.48 -3.38
C GLU A 525 -46.10 3.89 -2.79
N LEU A 526 -46.02 2.82 -2.00
CA LEU A 526 -47.16 2.29 -1.24
C LEU A 526 -47.71 3.29 -0.22
N PHE A 527 -46.90 4.24 0.24
CA PHE A 527 -47.20 5.16 1.34
C PHE A 527 -47.39 6.62 0.91
N VAL A 528 -47.46 6.91 -0.40
CA VAL A 528 -47.50 8.30 -0.91
C VAL A 528 -48.88 8.95 -0.82
N GLU A 529 -49.96 8.16 -0.72
CA GLU A 529 -51.30 8.68 -0.48
C GLU A 529 -51.68 8.54 1.00
N ASP A 530 -52.26 9.60 1.58
CA ASP A 530 -52.81 9.57 2.93
C ASP A 530 -53.89 8.46 3.01
N ASP A 531 -53.62 7.41 3.78
CA ASP A 531 -54.65 6.45 4.19
C ASP A 531 -55.71 7.20 4.99
N ARG A 532 -56.84 7.53 4.34
CA ARG A 532 -57.99 8.21 4.95
C ARG A 532 -58.77 7.32 5.91
#